data_AF-A0A6M2EFS5-F1
#
_entry.id   AF-A0A6M2EFS5-F1
#
_cell.length_a   1.000
_cell.length_b   1.000
_cell.length_c   1.000
_cell.angle_alpha   90.00
_cell.angle_beta   90.00
_cell.angle_gamma   90.00
#
_symmetry.space_group_name_H-M   'P 1'
#
loop_
_entity.id
_entity.type
_entity.pdbx_description
1 polymer ?
#
loop_
_entity_poly.entity_id
_entity_poly.type
_entity_poly.pdbx_seq_one_letter_code
_entity_poly.pdbx_strand_id
1 'polypeptide(L)'
;MEDEAVNNVMCQFTDPEGTPLGAPLYLPQNAGPQQLQQIVNKLLNNEEKLPYAFYISDQELVVPLETYLQKNKVSVEKVLAIVCQPQAIFRIRPVNRCSATIAGHAEAVLSVAFSPDGRQLASGSGDTTVRLWDLNTQTPMFTCTGHKNWVLCIAWSPDGKHLVSGSKAGELQCWDPQTGKPSGNQLVGHKKWITGISWEPVHLNAPCRRFVSASKDGDARIWDISLRKSVICLSGHTLAITCVKWGGDGVIYTGSQDCTIKVWETSQGKLIRELKGHGHWVNSLALSTEYVLRTGAFDHTGKTYSSPEEMKKVALERYNKMKGNAPERLVSGSDDFTMFLWEPAVSKHPKTRMTGHQQLVNHVYFSPDGNWVASASFDKSVKLWNGITGKFVAAFRGHVGPVYQISWSADSRLLLSGSKDSTLKIWDIRTQKLKQDLPGHADEVFAVDWSPDGEKVASGGKDRVLKLWMG
;
A
#
# COMPACT_ATOMS: atom_id res chain seq x y z
N MET A 1 -23.78 27.49 -44.53
CA MET A 1 -23.32 26.61 -43.45
C MET A 1 -22.59 27.52 -42.49
N GLU A 2 -23.28 27.91 -41.42
CA GLU A 2 -22.75 28.81 -40.41
C GLU A 2 -21.67 28.09 -39.62
N ASP A 3 -20.49 28.71 -39.51
CA ASP A 3 -19.43 28.29 -38.59
C ASP A 3 -20.00 28.35 -37.16
N GLU A 4 -20.19 27.19 -36.53
CA GLU A 4 -20.40 27.12 -35.09
C GLU A 4 -19.20 27.83 -34.42
N ALA A 5 -19.45 28.98 -33.80
CA ALA A 5 -18.45 29.66 -32.99
C ALA A 5 -18.04 28.71 -31.87
N VAL A 6 -16.90 28.02 -32.04
CA VAL A 6 -16.36 27.12 -31.04
C VAL A 6 -15.95 27.96 -29.83
N ASN A 7 -16.84 28.06 -28.86
CA ASN A 7 -16.56 28.74 -27.61
C ASN A 7 -15.37 28.03 -26.95
N ASN A 8 -14.32 28.80 -26.65
CA ASN A 8 -13.08 28.32 -26.06
C ASN A 8 -13.00 28.70 -24.59
N VAL A 9 -12.31 27.91 -23.79
CA VAL A 9 -12.05 28.17 -22.37
C VAL A 9 -10.57 28.04 -22.09
N MET A 10 -10.02 29.01 -21.36
CA MET A 10 -8.62 28.97 -20.96
C MET A 10 -8.44 27.94 -19.84
N CYS A 11 -7.61 26.93 -20.09
CA CYS A 11 -7.35 25.84 -19.16
C CYS A 11 -5.86 25.75 -18.84
N GLN A 12 -5.54 25.39 -17.59
CA GLN A 12 -4.18 25.10 -17.14
C GLN A 12 -4.11 23.64 -16.71
N PHE A 13 -3.29 22.84 -17.38
CA PHE A 13 -3.02 21.47 -16.93
C PHE A 13 -2.00 21.47 -15.80
N THR A 14 -2.27 20.72 -14.75
CA THR A 14 -1.35 20.52 -13.62
C THR A 14 -1.17 19.04 -13.30
N ASP A 15 -0.08 18.69 -12.63
CA ASP A 15 0.07 17.39 -11.97
C ASP A 15 -0.83 17.32 -10.69
N PRO A 16 -0.92 16.15 -10.02
CA PRO A 16 -1.70 16.00 -8.78
C PRO A 16 -1.23 16.90 -7.63
N GLU A 17 0.05 17.27 -7.62
CA GLU A 17 0.69 18.17 -6.67
C GLU A 17 0.40 19.66 -6.93
N GLY A 18 -0.13 20.01 -8.11
CA GLY A 18 -0.48 21.37 -8.52
C GLY A 18 0.59 22.07 -9.35
N THR A 19 1.65 21.38 -9.75
CA THR A 19 2.69 21.90 -10.65
C THR A 19 2.13 22.02 -12.07
N PRO A 20 2.26 23.18 -12.73
CA PRO A 20 1.86 23.34 -14.13
C PRO A 20 2.64 22.40 -15.07
N LEU A 21 1.94 21.71 -15.98
CA LEU A 21 2.53 20.84 -17.01
C LEU A 21 2.98 21.60 -18.27
N GLY A 22 2.65 22.89 -18.36
CA GLY A 22 2.93 23.75 -19.51
C GLY A 22 2.24 25.10 -19.36
N ALA A 23 2.29 25.93 -20.41
CA ALA A 23 1.55 27.20 -20.43
C ALA A 23 0.02 26.96 -20.51
N PRO A 24 -0.81 27.91 -20.06
CA PRO A 24 -2.25 27.85 -20.26
C PRO A 24 -2.63 27.73 -21.75
N LEU A 25 -3.66 26.95 -22.05
CA LEU A 25 -4.13 26.68 -23.42
C LEU A 25 -5.62 26.99 -23.54
N TYR A 26 -6.04 27.51 -24.69
CA TYR A 26 -7.45 27.61 -25.03
C TYR A 26 -7.92 26.25 -25.56
N LEU A 27 -8.91 25.67 -24.89
CA LEU A 27 -9.52 24.40 -25.26
C LEU A 27 -10.96 24.62 -25.73
N PRO A 28 -11.42 23.89 -26.74
CA PRO A 28 -12.81 23.99 -27.19
C PRO A 28 -13.73 23.41 -26.11
N GLN A 29 -14.87 24.05 -25.87
CA GLN A 29 -15.81 23.64 -24.80
C GLN A 29 -16.37 22.22 -25.00
N ASN A 30 -16.46 21.74 -26.23
CA ASN A 30 -16.86 20.37 -26.54
C ASN A 30 -15.76 19.32 -26.26
N ALA A 31 -14.56 19.74 -25.84
CA ALA A 31 -13.48 18.80 -25.53
C ALA A 31 -13.86 17.87 -24.38
N GLY A 32 -13.87 16.58 -24.69
CA GLY A 32 -14.05 15.50 -23.72
C GLY A 32 -12.73 14.89 -23.26
N PRO A 33 -12.77 13.95 -22.29
CA PRO A 33 -11.58 13.34 -21.70
C PRO A 33 -10.64 12.68 -22.71
N GLN A 34 -11.17 12.08 -23.78
CA GLN A 34 -10.34 11.48 -24.84
C GLN A 34 -9.50 12.51 -25.59
N GLN A 35 -10.06 13.69 -25.89
CA GLN A 35 -9.34 14.76 -26.56
C GLN A 35 -8.31 15.39 -25.62
N LEU A 36 -8.65 15.61 -24.35
CA LEU A 36 -7.71 16.08 -23.33
C LEU A 36 -6.53 15.12 -23.18
N GLN A 37 -6.77 13.80 -23.22
CA GLN A 37 -5.71 12.79 -23.19
C GLN A 37 -4.76 12.91 -24.38
N GLN A 38 -5.28 13.13 -25.59
CA GLN A 38 -4.43 13.32 -26.77
C GLN A 38 -3.58 14.59 -26.64
N ILE A 39 -4.16 15.67 -26.13
CA ILE A 39 -3.47 16.95 -25.92
C ILE A 39 -2.34 16.80 -24.90
N VAL A 40 -2.61 16.20 -23.75
CA VAL A 40 -1.60 16.04 -22.68
C VAL A 40 -0.46 15.11 -23.10
N ASN A 41 -0.75 14.02 -23.80
CA ASN A 41 0.31 13.14 -24.31
C ASN A 41 1.21 13.87 -25.31
N LYS A 42 0.65 14.74 -26.16
CA LYS A 42 1.43 15.57 -27.10
C LYS A 42 2.21 16.65 -26.37
N LEU A 43 1.62 17.30 -25.36
CA LEU A 43 2.24 18.36 -24.57
C LEU A 43 3.49 17.85 -23.83
N LEU A 44 3.41 16.65 -23.25
CA LEU A 44 4.48 16.05 -22.48
C LEU A 44 5.50 15.28 -23.33
N ASN A 45 5.31 15.22 -24.66
CA ASN A 45 6.11 14.41 -25.57
C ASN A 45 6.29 12.97 -25.08
N ASN A 46 5.22 12.36 -24.57
CA ASN A 46 5.27 10.98 -24.09
C ASN A 46 5.56 10.04 -25.27
N GLU A 47 6.64 9.25 -25.16
CA GLU A 47 6.99 8.23 -26.16
C GLU A 47 5.89 7.16 -26.30
N GLU A 48 5.31 6.75 -25.17
CA GLU A 48 4.15 5.87 -25.11
C GLU A 48 2.90 6.65 -24.68
N LYS A 49 1.76 6.41 -25.35
CA LYS A 49 0.50 7.07 -25.01
C LYS A 49 -0.02 6.60 -23.65
N LEU A 50 0.10 7.45 -22.64
CA LEU A 50 -0.38 7.18 -21.29
C LEU A 50 -1.88 7.50 -21.15
N PRO A 51 -2.66 6.65 -20.46
CA PRO A 51 -4.02 6.99 -20.07
C PRO A 51 -4.01 8.02 -18.94
N TYR A 52 -4.91 9.01 -18.98
CA TYR A 52 -5.05 10.03 -17.94
C TYR A 52 -6.50 10.10 -17.46
N ALA A 53 -6.70 10.30 -16.15
CA ALA A 53 -7.92 10.88 -15.60
C ALA A 53 -7.73 12.38 -15.40
N PHE A 54 -8.80 13.13 -15.62
CA PHE A 54 -8.80 14.58 -15.49
C PHE A 54 -9.71 14.96 -14.33
N TYR A 55 -9.25 15.84 -13.45
CA TYR A 55 -10.03 16.31 -12.32
C TYR A 55 -10.13 17.83 -12.31
N ILE A 56 -11.31 18.34 -12.00
CA ILE A 56 -11.56 19.75 -11.77
C ILE A 56 -12.22 19.87 -10.40
N SER A 57 -11.61 20.64 -9.50
CA SER A 57 -12.11 20.83 -8.12
C SER A 57 -12.45 19.50 -7.41
N ASP A 58 -11.54 18.52 -7.50
CA ASP A 58 -11.65 17.17 -6.91
C ASP A 58 -12.78 16.29 -7.53
N GLN A 59 -13.40 16.69 -8.64
CA GLN A 59 -14.36 15.88 -9.41
C GLN A 59 -13.74 15.37 -10.70
N GLU A 60 -13.85 14.05 -10.96
CA GLU A 60 -13.40 13.47 -12.22
C GLU A 60 -14.25 13.99 -13.38
N LEU A 61 -13.60 14.54 -14.39
CA LEU A 61 -14.22 14.97 -15.63
C LEU A 61 -14.47 13.74 -16.52
N VAL A 62 -15.72 13.28 -16.55
CA VAL A 62 -16.19 12.17 -17.40
C VAL A 62 -17.05 12.62 -18.58
N VAL A 63 -17.39 13.91 -18.62
CA VAL A 63 -18.22 14.56 -19.65
C VAL A 63 -17.40 15.65 -20.36
N PRO A 64 -17.86 16.19 -21.50
CA PRO A 64 -17.26 17.38 -22.11
C PRO A 64 -17.19 18.58 -21.17
N LEU A 65 -16.22 19.47 -21.38
CA LEU A 65 -16.00 20.67 -20.56
C LEU A 65 -17.27 21.53 -20.46
N GLU A 66 -18.00 21.71 -21.56
CA GLU A 66 -19.24 22.50 -21.59
C GLU A 66 -20.26 22.02 -20.56
N THR A 67 -20.52 20.72 -20.52
CA THR A 67 -21.47 20.12 -19.58
C THR A 67 -21.04 20.34 -18.13
N TYR A 68 -19.73 20.27 -17.85
CA TYR A 68 -19.19 20.55 -16.53
C TYR A 68 -19.36 22.03 -16.15
N LEU A 69 -19.03 22.94 -17.06
CA LEU A 69 -19.10 24.40 -16.84
C LEU A 69 -20.54 24.86 -16.60
N GLN A 70 -21.48 24.37 -17.40
CA GLN A 70 -22.92 24.65 -17.24
C GLN A 70 -23.44 24.14 -15.89
N LYS A 71 -23.12 22.89 -15.54
CA LYS A 71 -23.57 22.26 -14.30
C LYS A 71 -23.06 22.99 -13.05
N ASN A 72 -21.80 23.42 -13.07
CA ASN A 72 -21.13 24.03 -11.92
C ASN A 72 -21.13 25.56 -11.94
N LYS A 73 -21.77 26.19 -12.95
CA LYS A 73 -21.86 27.65 -13.13
C LYS A 73 -20.49 28.35 -13.06
N VAL A 74 -19.48 27.72 -13.67
CA VAL A 74 -18.11 28.25 -13.67
C VAL A 74 -17.99 29.35 -14.72
N SER A 75 -17.45 30.51 -14.34
CA SER A 75 -17.18 31.59 -15.30
C SER A 75 -16.09 31.18 -16.29
N VAL A 76 -16.35 31.39 -17.58
CA VAL A 76 -15.41 31.13 -18.68
C VAL A 76 -14.23 32.11 -18.72
N GLU A 77 -14.29 33.20 -17.95
CA GLU A 77 -13.22 34.21 -17.85
C GLU A 77 -12.07 33.77 -16.93
N LYS A 78 -12.28 32.75 -16.09
CA LYS A 78 -11.26 32.23 -15.17
C LYS A 78 -10.50 31.09 -15.83
N VAL A 79 -9.20 31.03 -15.55
CA VAL A 79 -8.37 29.89 -15.94
C VAL A 79 -8.82 28.64 -15.18
N LEU A 80 -9.26 27.63 -15.93
CA LEU A 80 -9.73 26.37 -15.39
C LEU A 80 -8.53 25.45 -15.14
N ALA A 81 -8.20 25.21 -13.87
CA ALA A 81 -7.16 24.24 -13.51
C ALA A 81 -7.70 22.82 -13.68
N ILE A 82 -7.05 22.04 -14.55
CA ILE A 82 -7.35 20.64 -14.81
C ILE A 82 -6.19 19.79 -14.31
N VAL A 83 -6.43 19.02 -13.26
CA VAL A 83 -5.44 18.10 -12.68
C VAL A 83 -5.40 16.84 -13.53
N CYS A 84 -4.22 16.52 -14.07
CA CYS A 84 -3.95 15.35 -14.88
C CYS A 84 -3.35 14.24 -14.02
N GLN A 85 -4.11 13.17 -13.81
CA GLN A 85 -3.64 11.99 -13.09
C GLN A 85 -3.29 10.87 -14.08
N PRO A 86 -2.02 10.50 -14.24
CA PRO A 86 -1.66 9.35 -15.06
C PRO A 86 -2.24 8.07 -14.46
N GLN A 87 -2.81 7.21 -15.28
CA GLN A 87 -3.30 5.91 -14.86
C GLN A 87 -2.35 4.80 -15.29
N ALA A 88 -2.45 3.64 -14.64
CA ALA A 88 -1.79 2.43 -15.10
C ALA A 88 -2.21 2.09 -16.54
N ILE A 89 -1.22 1.74 -17.37
CA ILE A 89 -1.39 1.33 -18.77
C ILE A 89 -2.13 -0.02 -18.85
N PHE A 90 -1.89 -0.89 -17.87
CA PHE A 90 -2.62 -2.13 -17.70
C PHE A 90 -3.88 -1.93 -16.84
N ARG A 91 -4.81 -2.88 -16.90
CA ARG A 91 -6.05 -2.84 -16.14
C ARG A 91 -6.32 -4.19 -15.48
N ILE A 92 -6.53 -4.17 -14.18
CA ILE A 92 -6.84 -5.36 -13.40
C ILE A 92 -8.33 -5.67 -13.50
N ARG A 93 -8.65 -6.95 -13.73
CA ARG A 93 -10.03 -7.43 -13.68
C ARG A 93 -10.38 -7.73 -12.21
N PRO A 94 -11.59 -7.36 -11.76
CA PRO A 94 -12.01 -7.70 -10.41
C PRO A 94 -12.09 -9.23 -10.27
N VAL A 95 -11.52 -9.77 -9.20
CA VAL A 95 -11.75 -11.18 -8.85
C VAL A 95 -13.23 -11.37 -8.48
N ASN A 96 -13.83 -12.49 -8.88
CA ASN A 96 -15.28 -12.68 -8.80
C ASN A 96 -15.71 -13.99 -8.15
N ARG A 97 -14.77 -14.91 -7.89
CA ARG A 97 -15.05 -16.20 -7.26
C ARG A 97 -13.89 -16.70 -6.42
N CYS A 98 -14.23 -17.52 -5.43
CA CYS A 98 -13.25 -18.35 -4.73
C CYS A 98 -12.83 -19.48 -5.68
N SER A 99 -11.57 -19.50 -6.10
CA SER A 99 -11.04 -20.59 -6.92
C SER A 99 -10.66 -21.80 -6.08
N ALA A 100 -10.08 -21.57 -4.90
CA ALA A 100 -9.64 -22.64 -4.01
C ALA A 100 -9.86 -22.26 -2.55
N THR A 101 -10.22 -23.28 -1.77
CA THR A 101 -10.11 -23.27 -0.32
C THR A 101 -9.02 -24.27 0.05
N ILE A 102 -7.86 -23.77 0.42
CA ILE A 102 -6.66 -24.56 0.67
C ILE A 102 -6.55 -24.80 2.18
N ALA A 103 -6.79 -26.03 2.59
CA ALA A 103 -6.58 -26.47 3.95
C ALA A 103 -5.09 -26.67 4.22
N GLY A 104 -4.68 -26.48 5.48
CA GLY A 104 -3.31 -26.75 5.89
C GLY A 104 -3.03 -26.29 7.30
N HIS A 105 -3.33 -25.04 7.62
CA HIS A 105 -3.10 -24.51 8.96
C HIS A 105 -4.01 -25.18 9.99
N ALA A 106 -3.47 -25.43 11.19
CA ALA A 106 -4.20 -26.04 12.29
C ALA A 106 -4.93 -24.99 13.17
N GLU A 107 -4.57 -23.72 13.02
CA GLU A 107 -5.10 -22.57 13.76
C GLU A 107 -5.27 -21.36 12.84
N ALA A 108 -5.83 -20.28 13.38
CA ALA A 108 -6.15 -19.06 12.62
C ALA A 108 -4.97 -18.53 11.81
N VAL A 109 -5.22 -18.15 10.56
CA VAL A 109 -4.25 -17.49 9.68
C VAL A 109 -4.21 -16.00 10.04
N LEU A 110 -3.05 -15.52 10.47
CA LEU A 110 -2.87 -14.17 11.02
C LEU A 110 -2.25 -13.20 10.02
N SER A 111 -1.48 -13.71 9.05
CA SER A 111 -0.80 -12.89 8.04
C SER A 111 -0.70 -13.66 6.74
N VAL A 112 -0.88 -12.95 5.62
CA VAL A 112 -0.83 -13.48 4.25
C VAL A 112 -0.09 -12.46 3.39
N ALA A 113 0.83 -12.92 2.55
CA ALA A 113 1.58 -12.05 1.66
C ALA A 113 2.03 -12.78 0.39
N PHE A 114 1.69 -12.22 -0.77
CA PHE A 114 2.30 -12.59 -2.05
C PHE A 114 3.74 -12.09 -2.13
N SER A 115 4.57 -12.88 -2.80
CA SER A 115 5.93 -12.47 -3.16
C SER A 115 5.90 -11.22 -4.06
N PRO A 116 6.98 -10.43 -4.08
CA PRO A 116 7.09 -9.20 -4.89
C PRO A 116 6.86 -9.40 -6.39
N ASP A 117 7.19 -10.59 -6.90
CA ASP A 117 7.01 -11.00 -8.28
C ASP A 117 5.64 -11.64 -8.56
N GLY A 118 4.79 -11.81 -7.53
CA GLY A 118 3.46 -12.41 -7.62
C GLY A 118 3.42 -13.92 -7.80
N ARG A 119 4.58 -14.61 -7.80
CA ARG A 119 4.65 -16.05 -8.13
C ARG A 119 4.45 -16.99 -6.95
N GLN A 120 4.69 -16.52 -5.74
CA GLN A 120 4.59 -17.31 -4.52
C GLN A 120 3.67 -16.62 -3.51
N LEU A 121 3.11 -17.42 -2.62
CA LEU A 121 2.25 -16.95 -1.54
C LEU A 121 2.73 -17.56 -0.24
N ALA A 122 2.79 -16.73 0.80
CA ALA A 122 3.13 -17.13 2.15
C ALA A 122 2.01 -16.80 3.13
N SER A 123 1.87 -17.61 4.17
CA SER A 123 1.00 -17.33 5.30
C SER A 123 1.66 -17.65 6.63
N GLY A 124 1.33 -16.89 7.68
CA GLY A 124 1.69 -17.15 9.07
C GLY A 124 0.43 -17.41 9.91
N SER A 125 0.51 -18.39 10.83
CA SER A 125 -0.64 -18.83 11.62
C SER A 125 -0.34 -18.92 13.12
N GLY A 126 -1.42 -18.98 13.90
CA GLY A 126 -1.40 -19.36 15.32
C GLY A 126 -0.91 -20.78 15.57
N ASP A 127 -0.78 -21.63 14.55
CA ASP A 127 -0.24 -23.00 14.67
C ASP A 127 1.30 -23.05 14.73
N THR A 128 1.92 -21.87 14.88
CA THR A 128 3.37 -21.66 14.98
C THR A 128 4.13 -22.02 13.71
N THR A 129 3.45 -22.15 12.57
CA THR A 129 4.08 -22.42 11.27
C THR A 129 3.94 -21.24 10.31
N VAL A 130 4.90 -21.16 9.39
CA VAL A 130 4.74 -20.43 8.14
C VAL A 130 4.44 -21.45 7.05
N ARG A 131 3.55 -21.15 6.11
CA ARG A 131 3.31 -22.01 4.95
C ARG A 131 3.59 -21.25 3.67
N LEU A 132 4.21 -21.94 2.72
CA LEU A 132 4.36 -21.50 1.34
C LEU A 132 3.39 -22.30 0.48
N TRP A 133 2.74 -21.63 -0.47
CA TRP A 133 1.66 -22.20 -1.25
C TRP A 133 2.01 -22.17 -2.74
N ASP A 134 1.70 -23.24 -3.43
CA ASP A 134 1.78 -23.29 -4.89
C ASP A 134 0.48 -22.74 -5.47
N LEU A 135 0.59 -21.60 -6.18
CA LEU A 135 -0.54 -20.91 -6.79
C LEU A 135 -1.07 -21.61 -8.04
N ASN A 136 -0.24 -22.42 -8.70
CA ASN A 136 -0.64 -23.13 -9.93
C ASN A 136 -1.46 -24.37 -9.60
N THR A 137 -0.96 -25.19 -8.66
CA THR A 137 -1.66 -26.41 -8.23
C THR A 137 -2.67 -26.16 -7.12
N GLN A 138 -2.63 -24.98 -6.47
CA GLN A 138 -3.48 -24.60 -5.34
C GLN A 138 -3.31 -25.55 -4.16
N THR A 139 -2.07 -26.00 -3.91
CA THR A 139 -1.72 -26.92 -2.84
C THR A 139 -0.65 -26.34 -1.90
N PRO A 140 -0.54 -26.85 -0.65
CA PRO A 140 0.59 -26.50 0.22
C PRO A 140 1.91 -26.93 -0.41
N MET A 141 2.84 -26.00 -0.59
CA MET A 141 4.17 -26.28 -1.13
C MET A 141 5.15 -26.66 -0.01
N PHE A 142 5.25 -25.82 1.02
CA PHE A 142 6.12 -26.06 2.18
C PHE A 142 5.44 -25.72 3.49
N THR A 143 5.75 -26.48 4.54
CA THR A 143 5.43 -26.14 5.93
C THR A 143 6.72 -25.81 6.66
N CYS A 144 6.91 -24.53 6.93
CA CYS A 144 8.10 -23.97 7.57
C CYS A 144 7.92 -24.01 9.09
N THR A 145 8.57 -24.99 9.73
CA THR A 145 8.52 -25.21 11.18
C THR A 145 9.75 -24.63 11.88
N GLY A 146 9.56 -24.03 13.05
CA GLY A 146 10.67 -23.54 13.88
C GLY A 146 10.26 -22.54 14.96
N HIS A 147 9.21 -21.77 14.73
CA HIS A 147 8.69 -20.83 15.74
C HIS A 147 8.12 -21.57 16.95
N LYS A 148 8.30 -20.97 18.13
CA LYS A 148 7.80 -21.52 19.40
C LYS A 148 6.39 -21.02 19.75
N ASN A 149 5.88 -20.05 18.99
CA ASN A 149 4.61 -19.39 19.25
C ASN A 149 4.02 -18.84 17.94
N TRP A 150 2.85 -18.22 18.02
CA TRP A 150 2.09 -17.70 16.87
C TRP A 150 2.96 -16.84 15.96
N VAL A 151 2.81 -17.02 14.65
CA VAL A 151 3.46 -16.18 13.65
C VAL A 151 2.56 -14.99 13.36
N LEU A 152 2.95 -13.82 13.85
CA LEU A 152 2.11 -12.61 13.82
C LEU A 152 2.27 -11.82 12.52
N CYS A 153 3.47 -11.82 11.95
CA CYS A 153 3.76 -11.07 10.73
C CYS A 153 4.76 -11.82 9.86
N ILE A 154 4.62 -11.65 8.55
CA ILE A 154 5.53 -12.14 7.53
C ILE A 154 5.86 -10.99 6.57
N ALA A 155 7.07 -11.00 6.01
CA ALA A 155 7.50 -10.01 5.03
C ALA A 155 8.50 -10.62 4.05
N TRP A 156 8.17 -10.56 2.77
CA TRP A 156 9.07 -10.92 1.68
C TRP A 156 10.14 -9.85 1.50
N SER A 157 11.38 -10.26 1.23
CA SER A 157 12.39 -9.34 0.72
C SER A 157 11.95 -8.81 -0.65
N PRO A 158 12.14 -7.53 -0.98
CA PRO A 158 11.63 -6.99 -2.23
C PRO A 158 12.35 -7.51 -3.49
N ASP A 159 13.44 -8.26 -3.32
CA ASP A 159 14.08 -9.05 -4.38
C ASP A 159 13.49 -10.46 -4.56
N GLY A 160 12.53 -10.86 -3.72
CA GLY A 160 11.84 -12.16 -3.76
C GLY A 160 12.65 -13.35 -3.27
N LYS A 161 13.87 -13.13 -2.75
CA LYS A 161 14.81 -14.22 -2.39
C LYS A 161 14.65 -14.74 -0.96
N HIS A 162 14.05 -13.96 -0.07
CA HIS A 162 13.94 -14.27 1.35
C HIS A 162 12.53 -13.98 1.86
N LEU A 163 12.09 -14.76 2.84
CA LEU A 163 10.90 -14.49 3.62
C LEU A 163 11.30 -14.41 5.09
N VAL A 164 10.98 -13.31 5.78
CA VAL A 164 11.16 -13.19 7.23
C VAL A 164 9.81 -13.25 7.91
N SER A 165 9.79 -13.89 9.08
CA SER A 165 8.60 -14.06 9.90
C SER A 165 8.90 -13.73 11.36
N GLY A 166 7.95 -13.08 12.03
CA GLY A 166 8.06 -12.64 13.42
C GLY A 166 7.06 -13.35 14.33
N SER A 167 7.55 -13.85 15.47
CA SER A 167 6.78 -14.64 16.41
C SER A 167 6.21 -13.83 17.57
N LYS A 168 5.18 -14.38 18.21
CA LYS A 168 4.65 -13.90 19.50
C LYS A 168 5.63 -14.08 20.67
N ALA A 169 6.66 -14.92 20.50
CA ALA A 169 7.73 -15.08 21.48
C ALA A 169 8.91 -14.11 21.26
N GLY A 170 8.85 -13.27 20.21
CA GLY A 170 9.88 -12.25 19.93
C GLY A 170 11.05 -12.75 19.08
N GLU A 171 10.98 -13.98 18.58
CA GLU A 171 11.97 -14.49 17.64
C GLU A 171 11.60 -14.14 16.20
N LEU A 172 12.62 -13.93 15.38
CA LEU A 172 12.50 -13.78 13.94
C LEU A 172 13.16 -14.98 13.24
N GLN A 173 12.57 -15.44 12.15
CA GLN A 173 13.16 -16.50 11.32
C GLN A 173 13.14 -16.07 9.86
N CYS A 174 14.30 -16.19 9.21
CA CYS A 174 14.46 -16.06 7.77
C CYS A 174 14.31 -17.45 7.13
N TRP A 175 13.58 -17.51 6.02
CA TRP A 175 13.29 -18.71 5.26
C TRP A 175 13.78 -18.54 3.83
N ASP A 176 14.26 -19.64 3.26
CA ASP A 176 14.47 -19.78 1.83
C ASP A 176 13.17 -20.23 1.17
N PRO A 177 12.54 -19.38 0.33
CA PRO A 177 11.26 -19.71 -0.30
C PRO A 177 11.33 -20.90 -1.25
N GLN A 178 12.48 -21.20 -1.83
CA GLN A 178 12.62 -22.30 -2.79
C GLN A 178 12.67 -23.67 -2.12
N THR A 179 13.13 -23.71 -0.87
CA THR A 179 13.33 -24.97 -0.13
C THR A 179 12.40 -25.10 1.07
N GLY A 180 11.76 -24.01 1.52
CA GLY A 180 10.97 -23.96 2.74
C GLY A 180 11.80 -24.11 4.02
N LYS A 181 13.14 -24.11 3.91
CA LYS A 181 14.05 -24.34 5.04
C LYS A 181 14.46 -23.02 5.70
N PRO A 182 14.74 -23.04 7.01
CA PRO A 182 15.28 -21.88 7.70
C PRO A 182 16.66 -21.51 7.14
N SER A 183 16.85 -20.23 6.77
CA SER A 183 18.14 -19.69 6.31
C SER A 183 19.06 -19.40 7.49
N GLY A 184 19.35 -20.42 8.30
CA GLY A 184 20.15 -20.32 9.52
C GLY A 184 19.33 -20.29 10.81
N ASN A 185 20.02 -19.99 11.91
CA ASN A 185 19.44 -19.94 13.26
C ASN A 185 18.45 -18.78 13.41
N GLN A 186 17.57 -18.91 14.39
CA GLN A 186 16.65 -17.85 14.79
C GLN A 186 17.38 -16.57 15.17
N LEU A 187 16.84 -15.44 14.70
CA LEU A 187 17.28 -14.10 15.04
C LEU A 187 16.59 -13.70 16.35
N VAL A 188 17.34 -13.80 17.45
CA VAL A 188 16.85 -13.53 18.81
C VAL A 188 17.38 -12.19 19.29
N GLY A 189 16.54 -11.41 19.95
CA GLY A 189 16.96 -10.17 20.58
C GLY A 189 15.82 -9.35 21.19
N HIS A 190 14.65 -9.35 20.56
CA HIS A 190 13.46 -8.76 21.13
C HIS A 190 13.01 -9.53 22.37
N LYS A 191 12.47 -8.82 23.36
CA LYS A 191 12.03 -9.38 24.65
C LYS A 191 10.54 -9.69 24.69
N LYS A 192 9.79 -9.19 23.69
CA LYS A 192 8.35 -9.36 23.54
C LYS A 192 8.04 -9.62 22.07
N TRP A 193 6.77 -9.84 21.77
CA TRP A 193 6.34 -10.20 20.42
C TRP A 193 6.65 -9.14 19.37
N ILE A 194 6.92 -9.63 18.16
CA ILE A 194 7.12 -8.81 16.97
C ILE A 194 5.78 -8.24 16.51
N THR A 195 5.76 -6.95 16.21
CA THR A 195 4.55 -6.22 15.77
C THR A 195 4.59 -5.83 14.29
N GLY A 196 5.77 -5.73 13.68
CA GLY A 196 5.91 -5.47 12.25
C GLY A 196 7.30 -5.74 11.73
N ILE A 197 7.41 -5.96 10.42
CA ILE A 197 8.67 -6.16 9.71
C ILE A 197 8.63 -5.31 8.43
N SER A 198 9.73 -4.64 8.11
CA SER A 198 9.89 -3.92 6.85
C SER A 198 11.31 -4.12 6.31
N TRP A 199 11.43 -4.50 5.05
CA TRP A 199 12.73 -4.70 4.42
C TRP A 199 13.36 -3.40 3.94
N GLU A 200 14.70 -3.37 3.89
CA GLU A 200 15.44 -2.32 3.18
C GLU A 200 15.10 -2.39 1.68
N PRO A 201 14.66 -1.27 1.06
CA PRO A 201 14.36 -1.22 -0.36
C PRO A 201 15.52 -1.64 -1.27
N VAL A 202 15.21 -2.37 -2.34
CA VAL A 202 16.19 -2.89 -3.33
C VAL A 202 17.06 -1.79 -3.93
N HIS A 203 16.50 -0.61 -4.19
CA HIS A 203 17.25 0.49 -4.82
C HIS A 203 18.31 1.10 -3.89
N LEU A 204 18.17 0.94 -2.58
CA LEU A 204 19.20 1.34 -1.63
C LEU A 204 20.32 0.30 -1.59
N ASN A 205 19.95 -0.98 -1.50
CA ASN A 205 20.89 -2.08 -1.37
C ASN A 205 20.37 -3.37 -2.04
N ALA A 206 21.15 -3.89 -2.99
CA ALA A 206 20.90 -5.14 -3.68
C ALA A 206 22.19 -5.99 -3.67
N PRO A 207 22.13 -7.30 -3.33
CA PRO A 207 20.95 -8.05 -2.89
C PRO A 207 20.38 -7.56 -1.55
N CYS A 208 19.09 -7.79 -1.31
CA CYS A 208 18.43 -7.32 -0.09
C CYS A 208 18.98 -8.07 1.12
N ARG A 209 19.62 -7.33 2.03
CA ARG A 209 20.34 -7.91 3.18
C ARG A 209 19.79 -7.49 4.52
N ARG A 210 19.20 -6.30 4.62
CA ARG A 210 18.73 -5.74 5.88
C ARG A 210 17.22 -5.62 5.90
N PHE A 211 16.68 -5.78 7.10
CA PHE A 211 15.30 -5.47 7.40
C PHE A 211 15.21 -4.91 8.81
N VAL A 212 14.14 -4.18 9.09
CA VAL A 212 13.81 -3.72 10.44
C VAL A 212 12.63 -4.51 10.97
N SER A 213 12.68 -4.89 12.25
CA SER A 213 11.54 -5.38 13.00
C SER A 213 11.16 -4.39 14.09
N ALA A 214 9.86 -4.29 14.38
CA ALA A 214 9.31 -3.60 15.54
C ALA A 214 8.76 -4.60 16.54
N SER A 215 8.76 -4.23 17.82
CA SER A 215 8.34 -5.11 18.90
C SER A 215 7.57 -4.37 19.98
N LYS A 216 6.78 -5.15 20.73
CA LYS A 216 6.09 -4.69 21.93
C LYS A 216 7.04 -4.34 23.09
N ASP A 217 8.32 -4.70 23.00
CA ASP A 217 9.32 -4.27 23.98
C ASP A 217 9.69 -2.78 23.88
N GLY A 218 9.21 -2.06 22.86
CA GLY A 218 9.41 -0.63 22.70
C GLY A 218 10.65 -0.27 21.87
N ASP A 219 11.37 -1.26 21.36
CA ASP A 219 12.47 -1.05 20.43
C ASP A 219 12.15 -1.59 19.02
N ALA A 220 12.79 -0.98 18.01
CA ALA A 220 12.87 -1.53 16.67
C ALA A 220 14.33 -1.90 16.38
N ARG A 221 14.57 -2.92 15.58
CA ARG A 221 15.93 -3.43 15.34
C ARG A 221 16.18 -3.65 13.87
N ILE A 222 17.31 -3.16 13.39
CA ILE A 222 17.80 -3.46 12.05
C ILE A 222 18.64 -4.72 12.15
N TRP A 223 18.28 -5.70 11.33
CA TRP A 223 18.95 -6.98 11.24
C TRP A 223 19.70 -7.08 9.93
N ASP A 224 20.74 -7.89 9.95
CA ASP A 224 21.50 -8.26 8.77
C ASP A 224 21.44 -9.78 8.62
N ILE A 225 20.83 -10.25 7.53
CA ILE A 225 20.61 -11.70 7.34
C ILE A 225 21.91 -12.46 7.08
N SER A 226 22.93 -11.82 6.50
CA SER A 226 24.23 -12.44 6.25
C SER A 226 25.02 -12.57 7.54
N LEU A 227 24.98 -11.55 8.40
CA LEU A 227 25.64 -11.56 9.71
C LEU A 227 24.83 -12.29 10.78
N ARG A 228 23.55 -12.54 10.53
CA ARG A 228 22.59 -13.21 11.42
C ARG A 228 22.49 -12.56 12.80
N LYS A 229 22.52 -11.23 12.84
CA LYS A 229 22.45 -10.46 14.09
C LYS A 229 21.72 -9.14 13.90
N SER A 230 21.24 -8.60 15.02
CA SER A 230 20.81 -7.20 15.12
C SER A 230 22.06 -6.33 15.00
N VAL A 231 22.09 -5.44 14.01
CA VAL A 231 23.20 -4.50 13.80
C VAL A 231 22.95 -3.16 14.46
N ILE A 232 21.69 -2.72 14.55
CA ILE A 232 21.31 -1.43 15.12
C ILE A 232 20.02 -1.60 15.95
N CYS A 233 19.98 -1.02 17.14
CA CYS A 233 18.79 -0.94 17.97
C CYS A 233 18.26 0.51 17.99
N LEU A 234 17.04 0.69 17.51
CA LEU A 234 16.30 1.95 17.46
C LEU A 234 15.46 2.06 18.74
N SER A 235 16.10 2.53 19.80
CA SER A 235 15.46 2.75 21.11
C SER A 235 15.08 4.21 21.29
N GLY A 236 13.88 4.48 21.78
CA GLY A 236 13.44 5.84 22.11
C GLY A 236 11.94 6.04 22.22
N HIS A 237 11.13 5.06 21.80
CA HIS A 237 9.73 4.99 22.20
C HIS A 237 9.62 4.59 23.67
N THR A 238 8.63 5.14 24.38
CA THR A 238 8.40 4.86 25.81
C THR A 238 7.44 3.70 26.03
N LEU A 239 6.67 3.34 25.00
CA LEU A 239 5.74 2.22 24.98
C LEU A 239 5.97 1.35 23.72
N ALA A 240 5.15 0.32 23.58
CA ALA A 240 5.22 -0.66 22.51
C ALA A 240 5.15 -0.03 21.11
N ILE A 241 6.06 -0.42 20.23
CA ILE A 241 6.00 -0.07 18.81
C ILE A 241 4.96 -0.99 18.16
N THR A 242 3.98 -0.41 17.47
CA THR A 242 2.86 -1.13 16.84
C THR A 242 3.12 -1.45 15.38
N CYS A 243 3.89 -0.61 14.69
CA CYS A 243 4.13 -0.73 13.25
C CYS A 243 5.44 -0.05 12.84
N VAL A 244 6.03 -0.53 11.74
CA VAL A 244 7.28 -0.02 11.18
C VAL A 244 7.27 -0.04 9.67
N LYS A 245 7.87 0.97 9.02
CA LYS A 245 8.09 1.06 7.58
C LYS A 245 9.51 1.56 7.29
N TRP A 246 10.16 1.00 6.28
CA TRP A 246 11.44 1.45 5.76
C TRP A 246 11.19 2.21 4.45
N GLY A 247 11.37 3.53 4.48
CA GLY A 247 11.11 4.41 3.34
C GLY A 247 12.19 4.37 2.28
N GLY A 248 11.85 4.83 1.08
CA GLY A 248 12.75 4.82 -0.06
C GLY A 248 13.86 5.86 0.03
N ASP A 249 13.72 6.85 0.92
CA ASP A 249 14.75 7.84 1.23
C ASP A 249 15.79 7.33 2.27
N GLY A 250 15.76 6.04 2.61
CA GLY A 250 16.73 5.43 3.52
C GLY A 250 16.49 5.75 4.99
N VAL A 251 15.24 6.07 5.34
CA VAL A 251 14.81 6.34 6.71
C VAL A 251 13.78 5.31 7.17
N ILE A 252 13.68 5.09 8.47
CA ILE A 252 12.69 4.19 9.07
C ILE A 252 11.65 5.01 9.82
N TYR A 253 10.39 4.63 9.72
CA TYR A 253 9.26 5.20 10.44
C TYR A 253 8.70 4.17 11.42
N THR A 254 8.58 4.52 12.70
CA THR A 254 7.97 3.66 13.73
C THR A 254 6.80 4.38 14.38
N GLY A 255 5.65 3.70 14.49
CA GLY A 255 4.47 4.17 15.21
C GLY A 255 4.31 3.40 16.52
N SER A 256 3.84 4.05 17.58
CA SER A 256 3.84 3.47 18.93
C SER A 256 2.58 3.80 19.73
N GLN A 257 2.37 3.00 20.77
CA GLN A 257 1.39 3.24 21.83
C GLN A 257 1.71 4.47 22.68
N ASP A 258 2.90 5.05 22.57
CA ASP A 258 3.23 6.34 23.20
C ASP A 258 2.68 7.56 22.44
N CYS A 259 1.79 7.32 21.47
CA CYS A 259 1.13 8.31 20.64
C CYS A 259 2.09 9.11 19.73
N THR A 260 3.33 8.65 19.57
CA THR A 260 4.32 9.29 18.71
C THR A 260 4.65 8.44 17.48
N ILE A 261 5.16 9.12 16.45
CA ILE A 261 5.83 8.50 15.32
C ILE A 261 7.27 8.99 15.32
N LYS A 262 8.24 8.08 15.23
CA LYS A 262 9.66 8.43 15.17
C LYS A 262 10.25 8.09 13.81
N VAL A 263 11.11 8.99 13.33
CA VAL A 263 11.81 8.88 12.06
C VAL A 263 13.29 8.67 12.34
N TRP A 264 13.86 7.59 11.82
CA TRP A 264 15.20 7.13 12.15
C TRP A 264 16.09 7.09 10.92
N GLU A 265 17.34 7.47 11.14
CA GLU A 265 18.45 7.32 10.22
C GLU A 265 18.98 5.87 10.31
N THR A 266 19.50 5.31 9.21
CA THR A 266 19.74 3.85 9.08
C THR A 266 21.21 3.41 9.13
N SER A 267 22.18 4.33 9.15
CA SER A 267 23.61 4.00 9.31
C SER A 267 24.02 3.86 10.77
N GLN A 268 23.49 4.71 11.66
CA GLN A 268 23.78 4.68 13.10
C GLN A 268 22.54 4.45 13.95
N GLY A 269 21.34 4.56 13.37
CA GLY A 269 20.09 4.43 14.14
C GLY A 269 19.69 5.71 14.85
N LYS A 270 20.18 6.87 14.41
CA LYS A 270 19.91 8.14 15.07
C LYS A 270 18.46 8.57 14.85
N LEU A 271 17.80 9.05 15.90
CA LEU A 271 16.50 9.70 15.79
C LEU A 271 16.64 11.02 15.01
N ILE A 272 15.95 11.13 13.88
CA ILE A 272 15.91 12.33 13.03
C ILE A 272 14.79 13.26 13.51
N ARG A 273 13.57 12.72 13.65
CA ARG A 273 12.37 13.49 14.01
C ARG A 273 11.43 12.68 14.89
N GLU A 274 10.67 13.40 15.72
CA GLU A 274 9.54 12.89 16.47
C GLU A 274 8.29 13.66 16.03
N LEU A 275 7.34 12.95 15.44
CA LEU A 275 6.07 13.50 14.97
C LEU A 275 5.02 13.29 16.05
N LYS A 276 4.45 14.40 16.53
CA LYS A 276 3.42 14.44 17.57
C LYS A 276 2.14 14.99 16.97
N GLY A 277 1.01 14.39 17.32
CA GLY A 277 -0.30 14.85 16.89
C GLY A 277 -1.44 13.93 17.29
N HIS A 278 -1.17 12.62 17.37
CA HIS A 278 -2.15 11.64 17.85
C HIS A 278 -2.41 11.76 19.34
N GLY A 279 -3.68 11.63 19.74
CA GLY A 279 -4.10 11.63 21.14
C GLY A 279 -4.14 10.23 21.76
N HIS A 280 -4.04 9.19 20.95
CA HIS A 280 -4.00 7.79 21.37
C HIS A 280 -2.95 7.01 20.56
N TRP A 281 -2.91 5.69 20.79
CA TRP A 281 -1.99 4.76 20.15
C TRP A 281 -2.03 4.88 18.63
N VAL A 282 -0.85 5.01 18.03
CA VAL A 282 -0.69 4.88 16.58
C VAL A 282 -0.73 3.39 16.27
N ASN A 283 -1.63 2.94 15.40
CA ASN A 283 -1.80 1.51 15.08
C ASN A 283 -1.19 1.12 13.74
N SER A 284 -1.24 2.03 12.77
CA SER A 284 -0.90 1.72 11.39
C SER A 284 -0.20 2.91 10.73
N LEU A 285 0.81 2.59 9.92
CA LEU A 285 1.56 3.52 9.10
C LEU A 285 1.56 3.02 7.65
N ALA A 286 1.42 3.92 6.69
CA ALA A 286 1.59 3.62 5.28
C ALA A 286 2.36 4.74 4.57
N LEU A 287 3.25 4.36 3.66
CA LEU A 287 4.01 5.29 2.83
C LEU A 287 3.38 5.39 1.45
N SER A 288 3.43 6.56 0.82
CA SER A 288 2.95 6.72 -0.56
C SER A 288 3.67 5.79 -1.54
N THR A 289 4.95 5.52 -1.30
CA THR A 289 5.89 4.68 -2.06
C THR A 289 5.82 3.20 -1.70
N GLU A 290 5.01 2.80 -0.72
CA GLU A 290 5.09 1.47 -0.13
C GLU A 290 4.93 0.34 -1.15
N TYR A 291 4.03 0.50 -2.12
CA TYR A 291 3.79 -0.53 -3.15
C TYR A 291 5.00 -0.76 -4.06
N VAL A 292 5.67 0.32 -4.49
CA VAL A 292 6.88 0.20 -5.32
C VAL A 292 8.07 -0.32 -4.51
N LEU A 293 8.18 0.07 -3.23
CA LEU A 293 9.22 -0.46 -2.34
C LEU A 293 9.02 -1.95 -2.06
N ARG A 294 7.76 -2.40 -1.93
CA ARG A 294 7.39 -3.81 -1.78
C ARG A 294 7.77 -4.65 -3.00
N THR A 295 7.58 -4.12 -4.20
CA THR A 295 7.78 -4.85 -5.45
C THR A 295 9.17 -4.66 -6.07
N GLY A 296 9.97 -3.72 -5.57
CA GLY A 296 11.37 -3.54 -5.96
C GLY A 296 11.52 -3.30 -7.47
N ALA A 297 12.12 -4.24 -8.20
CA ALA A 297 12.26 -4.18 -9.65
C ALA A 297 11.06 -4.80 -10.41
N PHE A 298 10.24 -5.63 -9.75
CA PHE A 298 9.17 -6.38 -10.38
C PHE A 298 7.92 -5.53 -10.63
N ASP A 299 7.36 -5.64 -11.83
CA ASP A 299 6.11 -4.99 -12.19
C ASP A 299 5.18 -5.94 -12.96
N HIS A 300 4.08 -5.37 -13.46
CA HIS A 300 3.07 -6.08 -14.25
C HIS A 300 3.59 -6.77 -15.52
N THR A 301 4.81 -6.47 -16.00
CA THR A 301 5.38 -7.13 -17.18
C THR A 301 5.85 -8.55 -16.88
N GLY A 302 6.01 -8.91 -15.60
CA GLY A 302 6.52 -10.20 -15.18
C GLY A 302 8.01 -10.42 -15.49
N LYS A 303 8.74 -9.36 -15.86
CA LYS A 303 10.18 -9.42 -16.13
C LYS A 303 10.93 -9.90 -14.89
N THR A 304 11.81 -10.87 -15.10
CA THR A 304 12.72 -11.39 -14.08
C THR A 304 14.12 -10.82 -14.25
N TYR A 305 14.86 -10.76 -13.16
CA TYR A 305 16.20 -10.18 -13.11
C TYR A 305 17.18 -11.19 -12.51
N SER A 306 18.33 -11.36 -13.15
CA SER A 306 19.39 -12.26 -12.68
C SER A 306 20.51 -11.51 -11.94
N SER A 307 20.77 -10.25 -12.30
CA SER A 307 21.78 -9.39 -11.68
C SER A 307 21.18 -8.50 -10.58
N PRO A 308 21.76 -8.49 -9.36
CA PRO A 308 21.40 -7.52 -8.32
C PRO A 308 21.56 -6.07 -8.75
N GLU A 309 22.57 -5.76 -9.58
CA GLU A 309 22.83 -4.41 -10.09
C GLU A 309 21.73 -3.94 -11.05
N GLU A 310 21.26 -4.81 -11.94
CA GLU A 310 20.12 -4.52 -12.82
C GLU A 310 18.86 -4.26 -11.99
N MET A 311 18.57 -5.12 -11.00
CA MET A 311 17.43 -4.93 -10.09
C MET A 311 17.51 -3.59 -9.36
N LYS A 312 18.68 -3.22 -8.85
CA LYS A 312 18.90 -1.97 -8.14
C LYS A 312 18.56 -0.77 -9.02
N LYS A 313 19.05 -0.77 -10.27
CA LYS A 313 18.82 0.30 -11.24
C LYS A 313 17.34 0.45 -11.57
N VAL A 314 16.66 -0.65 -11.92
CA VAL A 314 15.24 -0.62 -12.28
C VAL A 314 14.37 -0.23 -11.07
N ALA A 315 14.67 -0.77 -9.88
CA ALA A 315 13.96 -0.38 -8.67
C ALA A 315 14.10 1.13 -8.38
N LEU A 316 15.28 1.71 -8.62
CA LEU A 316 15.50 3.15 -8.45
C LEU A 316 14.68 3.97 -9.45
N GLU A 317 14.65 3.56 -10.72
CA GLU A 317 13.85 4.21 -11.76
C GLU A 317 12.36 4.19 -11.41
N ARG A 318 11.84 3.03 -10.97
CA ARG A 318 10.45 2.90 -10.54
C ARG A 318 10.14 3.74 -9.30
N TYR A 319 11.02 3.74 -8.30
CA TYR A 319 10.87 4.56 -7.10
C TYR A 319 10.82 6.05 -7.44
N ASN A 320 11.77 6.55 -8.24
CA ASN A 320 11.83 7.94 -8.66
C ASN A 320 10.61 8.34 -9.51
N LYS A 321 10.15 7.46 -10.40
CA LYS A 321 8.92 7.69 -11.19
C LYS A 321 7.68 7.81 -10.30
N MET A 322 7.56 6.96 -9.28
CA MET A 322 6.42 7.01 -8.36
C MET A 322 6.49 8.26 -7.48
N LYS A 323 7.64 8.49 -6.81
CA LYS A 323 7.84 9.64 -5.93
C LYS A 323 7.66 10.97 -6.67
N GLY A 324 8.08 11.03 -7.93
CA GLY A 324 8.10 12.25 -8.72
C GLY A 324 8.96 13.32 -8.04
N ASN A 325 8.51 14.57 -8.11
CA ASN A 325 9.18 15.70 -7.47
C ASN A 325 8.73 15.93 -6.01
N ALA A 326 7.75 15.18 -5.53
CA ALA A 326 7.19 15.32 -4.19
C ALA A 326 8.02 14.57 -3.14
N PRO A 327 8.02 15.01 -1.87
CA PRO A 327 8.54 14.19 -0.78
C PRO A 327 7.70 12.91 -0.63
N GLU A 328 8.32 11.85 -0.10
CA GLU A 328 7.58 10.66 0.32
C GLU A 328 6.58 11.05 1.42
N ARG A 329 5.29 10.72 1.20
CA ARG A 329 4.20 11.04 2.12
C ARG A 329 3.97 9.87 3.06
N LEU A 330 3.61 10.18 4.28
CA LEU A 330 3.27 9.20 5.31
C LEU A 330 1.83 9.44 5.77
N VAL A 331 1.08 8.37 5.98
CA VAL A 331 -0.20 8.42 6.68
C VAL A 331 -0.12 7.55 7.92
N SER A 332 -0.70 8.04 9.01
CA SER A 332 -0.81 7.30 10.26
C SER A 332 -2.26 7.23 10.72
N GLY A 333 -2.69 6.05 11.18
CA GLY A 333 -3.99 5.80 11.78
C GLY A 333 -3.86 5.47 13.26
N SER A 334 -4.84 5.91 14.05
CA SER A 334 -4.82 5.84 15.52
C SER A 334 -6.14 5.32 16.10
N ASP A 335 -6.05 4.88 17.35
CA ASP A 335 -7.16 4.48 18.20
C ASP A 335 -8.13 5.62 18.56
N ASP A 336 -7.72 6.89 18.43
CA ASP A 336 -8.61 8.06 18.61
C ASP A 336 -9.47 8.36 17.36
N PHE A 337 -9.52 7.42 16.43
CA PHE A 337 -10.33 7.45 15.20
C PHE A 337 -9.82 8.49 14.18
N THR A 338 -8.68 9.11 14.47
CA THR A 338 -8.06 10.09 13.59
C THR A 338 -6.96 9.47 12.75
N MET A 339 -6.73 10.12 11.62
CA MET A 339 -5.56 9.90 10.80
C MET A 339 -4.85 11.23 10.57
N PHE A 340 -3.56 11.16 10.29
CA PHE A 340 -2.79 12.32 9.86
C PHE A 340 -2.02 11.99 8.59
N LEU A 341 -2.04 12.94 7.66
CA LEU A 341 -1.15 12.97 6.49
C LEU A 341 0.08 13.81 6.84
N TRP A 342 1.27 13.29 6.55
CA TRP A 342 2.55 13.89 6.89
C TRP A 342 3.45 13.96 5.66
N GLU A 343 4.34 14.96 5.68
CA GLU A 343 5.49 15.06 4.78
C GLU A 343 6.75 15.19 5.64
N PRO A 344 7.25 14.09 6.24
CA PRO A 344 8.26 14.16 7.30
C PRO A 344 9.58 14.80 6.87
N ALA A 345 9.92 14.73 5.58
CA ALA A 345 11.07 15.42 5.00
C ALA A 345 10.93 16.94 5.05
N VAL A 346 9.70 17.45 4.84
CA VAL A 346 9.39 18.88 4.76
C VAL A 346 9.10 19.46 6.14
N SER A 347 8.18 18.85 6.90
CA SER A 347 7.68 19.39 8.16
C SER A 347 7.55 18.31 9.23
N LYS A 348 7.66 18.72 10.50
CA LYS A 348 7.32 17.90 11.67
C LYS A 348 5.83 17.96 12.02
N HIS A 349 5.10 18.92 11.45
CA HIS A 349 3.67 19.08 11.65
C HIS A 349 2.89 18.29 10.60
N PRO A 350 1.71 17.76 10.96
CA PRO A 350 0.87 17.09 9.98
C PRO A 350 0.42 18.09 8.91
N LYS A 351 0.40 17.63 7.66
CA LYS A 351 -0.15 18.39 6.52
C LYS A 351 -1.66 18.56 6.66
N THR A 352 -2.34 17.46 7.00
CA THR A 352 -3.80 17.43 7.16
C THR A 352 -4.18 16.46 8.28
N ARG A 353 -5.15 16.87 9.11
CA ARG A 353 -5.85 15.98 10.04
C ARG A 353 -7.07 15.39 9.35
N MET A 354 -7.08 14.08 9.21
CA MET A 354 -8.09 13.32 8.49
C MET A 354 -9.06 12.71 9.53
N THR A 355 -10.32 13.14 9.52
CA THR A 355 -11.33 12.76 10.51
C THR A 355 -12.62 12.30 9.83
N GLY A 356 -13.36 11.42 10.50
CA GLY A 356 -14.66 10.94 10.03
C GLY A 356 -14.96 9.48 10.37
N HIS A 357 -13.96 8.70 10.79
CA HIS A 357 -14.20 7.38 11.39
C HIS A 357 -14.85 7.53 12.77
N GLN A 358 -15.64 6.52 13.15
CA GLN A 358 -16.38 6.49 14.42
C GLN A 358 -15.81 5.48 15.42
N GLN A 359 -14.81 4.70 14.99
CA GLN A 359 -14.04 3.77 15.82
C GLN A 359 -12.59 3.73 15.31
N LEU A 360 -11.73 2.97 16.00
CA LEU A 360 -10.30 2.91 15.71
C LEU A 360 -10.02 2.58 14.25
N VAL A 361 -8.95 3.19 13.74
CA VAL A 361 -8.43 2.90 12.40
C VAL A 361 -7.42 1.77 12.54
N ASN A 362 -7.76 0.59 12.00
CA ASN A 362 -6.95 -0.62 12.15
C ASN A 362 -5.87 -0.73 11.07
N HIS A 363 -6.19 -0.35 9.84
CA HIS A 363 -5.26 -0.45 8.71
C HIS A 363 -5.42 0.75 7.77
N VAL A 364 -4.31 1.36 7.38
CA VAL A 364 -4.25 2.43 6.39
C VAL A 364 -3.35 2.00 5.25
N TYR A 365 -3.67 2.35 4.01
CA TYR A 365 -2.85 1.95 2.86
C TYR A 365 -2.99 2.93 1.70
N PHE A 366 -1.86 3.35 1.13
CA PHE A 366 -1.84 4.17 -0.09
C PHE A 366 -2.10 3.31 -1.31
N SER A 367 -2.76 3.89 -2.32
CA SER A 367 -2.83 3.28 -3.65
C SER A 367 -1.44 3.21 -4.28
N PRO A 368 -1.17 2.24 -5.18
CA PRO A 368 0.13 2.07 -5.85
C PRO A 368 0.71 3.31 -6.53
N ASP A 369 -0.15 4.20 -7.00
CA ASP A 369 0.18 5.49 -7.63
C ASP A 369 0.28 6.66 -6.63
N GLY A 370 0.03 6.44 -5.34
CA GLY A 370 0.12 7.44 -4.28
C GLY A 370 -0.95 8.54 -4.31
N ASN A 371 -1.94 8.44 -5.22
CA ASN A 371 -3.01 9.42 -5.41
C ASN A 371 -4.16 9.27 -4.41
N TRP A 372 -4.34 8.07 -3.84
CA TRP A 372 -5.40 7.75 -2.91
C TRP A 372 -4.87 7.14 -1.62
N VAL A 373 -5.63 7.34 -0.56
CA VAL A 373 -5.45 6.66 0.72
C VAL A 373 -6.75 5.95 1.04
N ALA A 374 -6.65 4.69 1.43
CA ALA A 374 -7.76 3.94 1.98
C ALA A 374 -7.51 3.66 3.48
N SER A 375 -8.58 3.66 4.27
CA SER A 375 -8.54 3.36 5.69
C SER A 375 -9.64 2.40 6.10
N ALA A 376 -9.27 1.30 6.76
CA ALA A 376 -10.15 0.32 7.34
C ALA A 376 -10.33 0.58 8.83
N SER A 377 -11.58 0.56 9.30
CA SER A 377 -11.91 0.84 10.69
C SER A 377 -12.88 -0.19 11.26
N PHE A 378 -12.90 -0.25 12.59
CA PHE A 378 -13.85 -1.08 13.32
C PHE A 378 -15.28 -0.52 13.28
N ASP A 379 -15.46 0.69 12.76
CA ASP A 379 -16.78 1.27 12.44
C ASP A 379 -17.47 0.63 11.23
N LYS A 380 -16.91 -0.48 10.72
CA LYS A 380 -17.42 -1.30 9.60
C LYS A 380 -17.31 -0.62 8.24
N SER A 381 -16.66 0.54 8.17
CA SER A 381 -16.47 1.27 6.92
C SER A 381 -15.03 1.22 6.43
N VAL A 382 -14.89 1.36 5.12
CA VAL A 382 -13.62 1.73 4.50
C VAL A 382 -13.79 3.14 3.96
N LYS A 383 -12.87 4.06 4.28
CA LYS A 383 -12.92 5.44 3.76
C LYS A 383 -11.82 5.68 2.75
N LEU A 384 -12.16 6.46 1.73
CA LEU A 384 -11.27 6.91 0.68
C LEU A 384 -10.95 8.39 0.89
N TRP A 385 -9.68 8.72 0.73
CA TRP A 385 -9.16 10.06 0.89
C TRP A 385 -8.21 10.39 -0.27
N ASN A 386 -8.10 11.66 -0.61
CA ASN A 386 -7.10 12.14 -1.55
C ASN A 386 -5.72 12.01 -0.90
N GLY A 387 -4.79 11.30 -1.55
CA GLY A 387 -3.46 11.00 -1.03
C GLY A 387 -2.49 12.18 -1.04
N ILE A 388 -2.81 13.26 -1.76
CA ILE A 388 -2.01 14.49 -1.83
C ILE A 388 -2.45 15.48 -0.76
N THR A 389 -3.76 15.68 -0.61
CA THR A 389 -4.35 16.73 0.23
C THR A 389 -4.90 16.21 1.55
N GLY A 390 -5.18 14.91 1.67
CA GLY A 390 -5.84 14.32 2.83
C GLY A 390 -7.35 14.61 2.90
N LYS A 391 -7.94 15.24 1.88
CA LYS A 391 -9.39 15.49 1.84
C LYS A 391 -10.17 14.18 1.78
N PHE A 392 -11.28 14.11 2.50
CA PHE A 392 -12.22 13.00 2.42
C PHE A 392 -12.91 12.97 1.05
N VAL A 393 -13.06 11.77 0.49
CA VAL A 393 -13.65 11.56 -0.85
C VAL A 393 -14.93 10.75 -0.75
N ALA A 394 -14.86 9.55 -0.17
CA ALA A 394 -15.98 8.63 -0.11
C ALA A 394 -15.90 7.70 1.10
N ALA A 395 -17.04 7.16 1.52
CA ALA A 395 -17.13 6.13 2.54
C ALA A 395 -17.84 4.90 1.97
N PHE A 396 -17.08 3.81 1.85
CA PHE A 396 -17.55 2.50 1.44
C PHE A 396 -18.28 1.83 2.59
N ARG A 397 -19.56 1.57 2.39
CA ARG A 397 -20.45 0.89 3.34
C ARG A 397 -20.98 -0.38 2.70
N GLY A 398 -20.95 -1.47 3.46
CA GLY A 398 -21.42 -2.77 3.03
C GLY A 398 -21.00 -3.90 3.97
N HIS A 399 -19.87 -3.75 4.68
CA HIS A 399 -19.51 -4.66 5.75
C HIS A 399 -20.43 -4.49 6.98
N VAL A 400 -20.69 -5.59 7.67
CA VAL A 400 -21.55 -5.66 8.86
C VAL A 400 -20.73 -5.81 10.15
N GLY A 401 -19.43 -6.10 10.01
CA GLY A 401 -18.45 -6.21 11.08
C GLY A 401 -17.23 -5.30 10.88
N PRO A 402 -16.36 -5.18 11.91
CA PRO A 402 -15.08 -4.49 11.80
C PRO A 402 -14.29 -4.87 10.55
N VAL A 403 -13.70 -3.89 9.86
CA VAL A 403 -12.82 -4.16 8.72
C VAL A 403 -11.39 -4.27 9.25
N TYR A 404 -10.76 -5.42 9.03
CA TYR A 404 -9.43 -5.70 9.58
C TYR A 404 -8.32 -5.21 8.66
N GLN A 405 -8.33 -5.62 7.39
CA GLN A 405 -7.27 -5.30 6.46
C GLN A 405 -7.83 -4.93 5.08
N ILE A 406 -7.07 -4.12 4.36
CA ILE A 406 -7.34 -3.69 2.99
C ILE A 406 -6.10 -3.93 2.12
N SER A 407 -6.32 -4.16 0.83
CA SER A 407 -5.25 -4.27 -0.16
C SER A 407 -5.69 -3.67 -1.50
N TRP A 408 -4.78 -2.98 -2.17
CA TRP A 408 -5.04 -2.30 -3.45
C TRP A 408 -4.73 -3.23 -4.63
N SER A 409 -5.51 -3.12 -5.70
CA SER A 409 -5.08 -3.65 -6.99
C SER A 409 -3.88 -2.84 -7.49
N ALA A 410 -2.93 -3.48 -8.18
CA ALA A 410 -1.70 -2.86 -8.70
C ALA A 410 -1.93 -1.65 -9.62
N ASP A 411 -3.13 -1.50 -10.17
CA ASP A 411 -3.53 -0.43 -11.08
C ASP A 411 -4.27 0.73 -10.39
N SER A 412 -4.37 0.71 -9.04
CA SER A 412 -5.05 1.71 -8.21
C SER A 412 -6.56 1.86 -8.44
N ARG A 413 -7.20 0.99 -9.21
CA ARG A 413 -8.63 1.14 -9.57
C ARG A 413 -9.58 0.39 -8.65
N LEU A 414 -9.11 -0.66 -7.99
CA LEU A 414 -9.89 -1.50 -7.12
C LEU A 414 -9.25 -1.57 -5.74
N LEU A 415 -10.11 -1.69 -4.73
CA LEU A 415 -9.71 -1.87 -3.35
C LEU A 415 -10.42 -3.09 -2.78
N LEU A 416 -9.65 -3.98 -2.18
CA LEU A 416 -10.14 -5.15 -1.46
C LEU A 416 -10.20 -4.83 0.03
N SER A 417 -11.24 -5.29 0.71
CA SER A 417 -11.34 -5.29 2.17
C SER A 417 -11.75 -6.65 2.72
N GLY A 418 -11.13 -7.06 3.84
CA GLY A 418 -11.51 -8.23 4.62
C GLY A 418 -12.00 -7.85 6.01
N SER A 419 -13.03 -8.55 6.48
CA SER A 419 -13.78 -8.16 7.67
C SER A 419 -14.08 -9.31 8.63
N LYS A 420 -14.43 -8.93 9.86
CA LYS A 420 -15.04 -9.78 10.87
C LYS A 420 -16.33 -10.46 10.40
N ASP A 421 -17.04 -9.89 9.43
CA ASP A 421 -18.29 -10.47 8.93
C ASP A 421 -18.12 -11.67 7.99
N SER A 422 -16.93 -12.28 7.95
CA SER A 422 -16.58 -13.44 7.10
C SER A 422 -16.60 -13.19 5.59
N THR A 423 -16.75 -11.93 5.16
CA THR A 423 -16.76 -11.56 3.74
C THR A 423 -15.52 -10.78 3.33
N LEU A 424 -15.21 -10.89 2.04
CA LEU A 424 -14.37 -9.94 1.34
C LEU A 424 -15.24 -9.05 0.46
N LYS A 425 -14.84 -7.79 0.27
CA LYS A 425 -15.53 -6.87 -0.65
C LYS A 425 -14.54 -6.14 -1.53
N ILE A 426 -14.88 -6.01 -2.81
CA ILE A 426 -14.12 -5.19 -3.77
C ILE A 426 -14.89 -3.91 -4.03
N TRP A 427 -14.20 -2.79 -3.92
CA TRP A 427 -14.71 -1.45 -4.17
C TRP A 427 -14.10 -0.90 -5.45
N ASP A 428 -14.93 -0.34 -6.31
CA ASP A 428 -14.48 0.39 -7.49
C ASP A 428 -14.29 1.86 -7.10
N ILE A 429 -13.04 2.32 -7.19
CA ILE A 429 -12.60 3.61 -6.65
C ILE A 429 -13.20 4.77 -7.44
N ARG A 430 -13.31 4.58 -8.75
CA ARG A 430 -13.85 5.58 -9.66
C ARG A 430 -15.34 5.81 -9.46
N THR A 431 -16.11 4.72 -9.43
CA THR A 431 -17.58 4.78 -9.24
C THR A 431 -17.99 4.93 -7.78
N GLN A 432 -17.04 4.76 -6.86
CA GLN A 432 -17.21 4.83 -5.42
C GLN A 432 -18.27 3.84 -4.88
N LYS A 433 -18.37 2.66 -5.50
CA LYS A 433 -19.40 1.66 -5.21
C LYS A 433 -18.81 0.28 -4.97
N LEU A 434 -19.58 -0.56 -4.28
CA LEU A 434 -19.30 -1.99 -4.18
C LEU A 434 -19.32 -2.59 -5.59
N LYS A 435 -18.22 -3.24 -5.97
CA LYS A 435 -18.03 -3.88 -7.27
C LYS A 435 -18.35 -5.36 -7.22
N GLN A 436 -17.84 -6.05 -6.18
CA GLN A 436 -18.05 -7.47 -5.95
C GLN A 436 -18.18 -7.74 -4.46
N ASP A 437 -19.10 -8.63 -4.12
CA ASP A 437 -19.21 -9.24 -2.80
C ASP A 437 -18.69 -10.67 -2.87
N LEU A 438 -17.76 -11.01 -1.98
CA LEU A 438 -17.01 -12.26 -2.03
C LEU A 438 -17.21 -13.03 -0.70
N PRO A 439 -18.38 -13.68 -0.53
CA PRO A 439 -18.62 -14.56 0.60
C PRO A 439 -17.85 -15.87 0.44
N GLY A 440 -17.52 -16.53 1.54
CA GLY A 440 -17.02 -17.90 1.50
C GLY A 440 -16.21 -18.36 2.70
N HIS A 441 -15.65 -17.45 3.51
CA HIS A 441 -15.05 -17.83 4.79
C HIS A 441 -16.15 -18.22 5.78
N ALA A 442 -15.83 -19.16 6.67
CA ALA A 442 -16.76 -19.64 7.70
C ALA A 442 -16.69 -18.83 9.00
N ASP A 443 -15.66 -18.00 9.16
CA ASP A 443 -15.41 -17.16 10.32
C ASP A 443 -14.64 -15.88 9.87
N GLU A 444 -14.21 -15.07 10.83
CA GLU A 444 -13.54 -13.76 10.63
C GLU A 444 -12.33 -13.82 9.67
N VAL A 445 -12.19 -12.82 8.79
CA VAL A 445 -11.06 -12.70 7.84
C VAL A 445 -10.03 -11.71 8.36
N PHE A 446 -8.90 -12.19 8.85
CA PHE A 446 -7.86 -11.33 9.46
C PHE A 446 -6.90 -10.73 8.44
N ALA A 447 -6.53 -11.50 7.42
CA ALA A 447 -5.49 -11.14 6.48
C ALA A 447 -5.97 -11.22 5.04
N VAL A 448 -5.63 -10.19 4.26
CA VAL A 448 -5.91 -10.14 2.82
C VAL A 448 -4.72 -9.55 2.08
N ASP A 449 -4.47 -10.05 0.87
CA ASP A 449 -3.46 -9.48 -0.02
C ASP A 449 -3.85 -9.67 -1.49
N TRP A 450 -3.45 -8.71 -2.32
CA TRP A 450 -3.62 -8.74 -3.77
C TRP A 450 -2.25 -8.99 -4.39
N SER A 451 -2.17 -9.96 -5.29
CA SER A 451 -0.93 -10.25 -6.00
C SER A 451 -0.47 -9.02 -6.82
N PRO A 452 0.84 -8.77 -6.92
CA PRO A 452 1.36 -7.64 -7.70
C PRO A 452 1.04 -7.67 -9.19
N ASP A 453 0.78 -8.85 -9.76
CA ASP A 453 0.28 -9.04 -11.13
C ASP A 453 -1.21 -8.67 -11.29
N GLY A 454 -1.93 -8.54 -10.16
CA GLY A 454 -3.35 -8.22 -10.10
C GLY A 454 -4.31 -9.39 -10.34
N GLU A 455 -3.82 -10.57 -10.70
CA GLU A 455 -4.67 -11.69 -11.12
C GLU A 455 -5.34 -12.43 -9.96
N LYS A 456 -4.71 -12.40 -8.78
CA LYS A 456 -5.02 -13.28 -7.66
C LYS A 456 -5.18 -12.47 -6.38
N VAL A 457 -6.13 -12.88 -5.56
CA VAL A 457 -6.30 -12.37 -4.21
C VAL A 457 -6.22 -13.54 -3.25
N ALA A 458 -5.54 -13.36 -2.13
CA ALA A 458 -5.45 -14.34 -1.06
C ALA A 458 -6.07 -13.78 0.20
N SER A 459 -6.78 -14.63 0.94
CA SER A 459 -7.31 -14.30 2.25
C SER A 459 -7.16 -15.46 3.22
N GLY A 460 -7.02 -15.12 4.49
CA GLY A 460 -6.93 -16.08 5.58
C GLY A 460 -7.49 -15.49 6.86
N GLY A 461 -8.00 -16.37 7.73
CA GLY A 461 -8.59 -15.91 8.97
C GLY A 461 -8.80 -17.03 9.97
N LYS A 462 -9.84 -16.85 10.79
CA LYS A 462 -10.13 -17.68 11.95
C LYS A 462 -10.64 -19.08 11.61
N ASP A 463 -11.16 -19.26 10.40
CA ASP A 463 -11.57 -20.56 9.86
C ASP A 463 -10.39 -21.45 9.41
N ARG A 464 -9.14 -20.98 9.62
CA ARG A 464 -7.89 -21.76 9.49
C ARG A 464 -7.56 -22.19 8.07
N VAL A 465 -8.34 -21.74 7.08
CA VAL A 465 -8.11 -22.03 5.67
C VAL A 465 -7.57 -20.79 4.97
N LEU A 466 -6.79 -21.03 3.92
CA LEU A 466 -6.45 -20.00 2.96
C LEU A 466 -7.43 -20.06 1.80
N LYS A 467 -7.95 -18.92 1.35
CA LYS A 467 -8.76 -18.84 0.13
C LYS A 467 -8.02 -18.06 -0.94
N LEU A 468 -8.02 -18.60 -2.14
CA LEU A 468 -7.52 -17.97 -3.34
C LEU A 468 -8.71 -17.54 -4.21
N TRP A 469 -8.72 -16.29 -4.64
CA TRP A 469 -9.79 -15.66 -5.40
C TRP A 469 -9.25 -15.19 -6.74
N MET A 470 -10.00 -15.46 -7.81
CA MET A 470 -9.58 -15.18 -9.18
C MET A 470 -10.76 -14.67 -10.04
N GLY A 471 -10.42 -14.03 -11.15
CA GLY A 471 -11.35 -13.46 -12.14
C GLY A 471 -11.92 -14.47 -13.12
#